data_AF-A0A2Z4FMC2-F1
#
_entry.id   AF-A0A2Z4FMC2-F1
#
_cell.length_a   1.000
_cell.length_b   1.000
_cell.length_c   1.000
_cell.angle_alpha   90.00
_cell.angle_beta   90.00
_cell.angle_gamma   90.00
#
_symmetry.space_group_name_H-M   'P 1'
#
loop_
_entity.id
_entity.type
_entity.pdbx_description
1 polymer ?
#
loop_
_entity_poly.entity_id
_entity_poly.type
_entity_poly.pdbx_seq_one_letter_code
_entity_poly.pdbx_strand_id
1 'polypeptide(L)'
;MKSRTLRFRSSRWSFALAIAAVIVATGCDDDTGTNSITGDAISDGTTSGDGTGNTPADSGNTTPEDAAGDASQTTDCPPYQTRCDGVCIPTSTDPDNCGGCGITCGESEVCSGGTCTEECMPGLEICDRQCVDFGSDNDHCGACGSACGEGEGCVDGSCAPAADLGTRDEACADGGPPIDLGDTVTVERQCSGNLAERTFRWAVCSCEDIDSTGRGDGMFADAYDSSIGPYVPGGEGGGVATNGSLKANSGFYTTGTLWAADQFNSGIAVSTNSAATIGQRLHAGSSVNLGSGTTVGGDAYINGNVADALAIGGTLYAPNSVSVDGGVTYADIQHGPVDVGLPCDACGVDERIPVGAIVASRSGTNNDNDLIGLDPDIFSGESDGTRRVDLPCGHYYLSEIATTQPVTLVATGNTALYIGGDINSSSPIHITVTPTAQLDIFVAGSVKTNTGLKLGSPNFPALLRMYVGGVDGVHANTSADFSGYIYAVPGGIKSTGSLEVFGGVFGQSVATNDEGRYHFDRRINVIGDSCPDPADNPDPDPDPNPGPDAGTDPEPDAGADAGPDAGTEPEPDICGTTSDECGSSSDCCAPLICGSAGECVLMECQPANAACTSNDDCCSGGCGNNGFCVVG
;
A
#
# COMPACT_ATOMS: atom_id res chain seq x y z
N MET A 1 32.10 6.24 49.15
CA MET A 1 33.13 7.25 49.51
C MET A 1 34.30 7.20 48.52
N LYS A 2 34.25 8.01 47.47
CA LYS A 2 35.39 8.74 46.86
C LYS A 2 34.86 9.50 45.64
N SER A 3 34.94 10.82 45.76
CA SER A 3 34.58 11.83 44.78
C SER A 3 35.48 11.77 43.54
N ARG A 4 34.91 11.90 42.34
CA ARG A 4 35.59 12.50 41.18
C ARG A 4 34.60 13.27 40.32
N THR A 5 34.74 14.58 40.41
CA THR A 5 34.08 15.64 39.64
C THR A 5 34.78 15.78 38.28
N LEU A 6 34.03 15.82 37.19
CA LEU A 6 34.53 16.24 35.87
C LEU A 6 33.65 17.38 35.37
N ARG A 7 34.28 18.56 35.27
CA ARG A 7 33.76 19.79 34.68
C ARG A 7 33.93 19.70 33.16
N PHE A 8 32.88 19.92 32.39
CA PHE A 8 33.01 20.32 30.99
C PHE A 8 32.59 21.79 30.82
N ARG A 9 33.40 22.48 30.03
CA ARG A 9 33.57 23.93 29.97
C ARG A 9 32.95 24.41 28.66
N SER A 10 32.05 25.36 28.74
CA SER A 10 31.44 26.06 27.60
C SER A 10 32.49 26.86 26.82
N SER A 11 32.41 26.84 25.49
CA SER A 11 33.15 27.73 24.60
C SER A 11 32.18 28.39 23.62
N ARG A 12 32.04 29.71 23.78
CA ARG A 12 31.30 30.64 22.94
C ARG A 12 32.23 31.08 21.82
N TRP A 13 31.82 31.00 20.55
CA TRP A 13 32.44 31.77 19.48
C TRP A 13 31.41 32.77 18.92
N SER A 14 31.72 34.04 19.15
CA SER A 14 31.07 35.21 18.59
C SER A 14 31.81 35.61 17.32
N PHE A 15 31.10 35.88 16.22
CA PHE A 15 31.54 36.84 15.22
C PHE A 15 30.40 37.83 14.97
N ALA A 16 30.75 39.10 14.99
CA ALA A 16 29.87 40.25 14.85
C ALA A 16 30.42 41.18 13.74
N LEU A 17 29.55 42.11 13.31
CA LEU A 17 29.71 43.26 12.41
C LEU A 17 29.47 42.99 10.90
N ALA A 18 28.77 43.83 10.13
CA ALA A 18 28.25 45.19 10.37
C ALA A 18 27.11 45.59 9.41
N ILE A 19 26.40 46.62 9.87
CA ILE A 19 25.24 47.36 9.37
C ILE A 19 25.55 48.21 8.11
N ALA A 20 24.55 48.36 7.22
CA ALA A 20 24.30 49.63 6.52
C ALA A 20 22.79 49.79 6.22
N ALA A 21 22.16 50.79 6.84
CA ALA A 21 20.81 51.25 6.57
C ALA A 21 20.86 52.53 5.72
N VAL A 22 19.93 52.69 4.77
CA VAL A 22 19.59 53.99 4.18
C VAL A 22 18.07 54.08 4.07
N ILE A 23 17.50 55.06 4.78
CA ILE A 23 16.12 55.53 4.71
C ILE A 23 16.13 56.83 3.91
N VAL A 24 15.21 57.00 2.95
CA VAL A 24 14.62 58.31 2.61
C VAL A 24 13.14 58.10 2.27
N ALA A 25 12.30 58.92 2.91
CA ALA A 25 10.84 58.98 2.75
C ALA A 25 10.42 60.23 1.97
N THR A 26 9.28 60.15 1.27
CA THR A 26 8.29 61.20 0.90
C THR A 26 7.22 60.49 0.05
N GLY A 27 5.89 60.56 0.18
CA GLY A 27 4.95 61.47 0.86
C GLY A 27 3.96 62.07 -0.16
N CYS A 28 2.65 61.81 0.04
CA CYS A 28 1.43 62.50 -0.52
C CYS A 28 1.12 62.30 -2.03
N ASP A 29 -0.12 62.25 -2.55
CA ASP A 29 -1.44 62.79 -2.15
C ASP A 29 -2.62 62.02 -2.81
N ASP A 30 -3.82 62.22 -2.26
CA ASP A 30 -5.17 61.81 -2.71
C ASP A 30 -5.63 62.43 -4.04
N ASP A 31 -6.63 61.81 -4.71
CA ASP A 31 -7.78 62.58 -5.24
C ASP A 31 -9.02 61.72 -5.51
N THR A 32 -10.11 62.12 -4.85
CA THR A 32 -11.50 61.70 -5.05
C THR A 32 -12.12 62.33 -6.30
N GLY A 33 -13.04 61.64 -6.98
CA GLY A 33 -13.87 62.27 -8.03
C GLY A 33 -15.06 61.43 -8.48
N THR A 34 -16.25 61.83 -8.03
CA THR A 34 -17.58 61.27 -8.30
C THR A 34 -18.22 61.82 -9.59
N ASN A 35 -19.37 61.19 -9.93
CA ASN A 35 -20.46 61.58 -10.84
C ASN A 35 -20.34 61.17 -12.32
N SER A 36 -21.40 60.86 -13.07
CA SER A 36 -22.81 60.46 -12.86
C SER A 36 -23.48 60.55 -14.25
N ILE A 37 -24.64 59.91 -14.39
CA ILE A 37 -25.77 60.18 -15.30
C ILE A 37 -25.78 59.57 -16.72
N THR A 38 -26.98 59.03 -17.02
CA THR A 38 -27.68 58.76 -18.30
C THR A 38 -27.36 57.41 -18.92
N GLY A 39 -28.29 56.45 -19.04
CA GLY A 39 -29.74 56.50 -19.16
C GLY A 39 -30.13 56.51 -20.63
N ASP A 40 -30.58 55.37 -21.16
CA ASP A 40 -31.88 55.30 -21.84
C ASP A 40 -32.25 53.86 -22.21
N ALA A 41 -33.52 53.55 -21.97
CA ALA A 41 -34.21 52.38 -22.47
C ALA A 41 -34.57 52.58 -23.96
N ILE A 42 -34.95 51.50 -24.67
CA ILE A 42 -36.24 51.36 -25.36
C ILE A 42 -36.30 50.01 -26.11
N SER A 43 -37.49 49.41 -25.96
CA SER A 43 -38.03 48.15 -26.48
C SER A 43 -38.22 48.05 -28.00
N ASP A 44 -38.65 46.83 -28.38
CA ASP A 44 -39.63 46.46 -29.43
C ASP A 44 -38.97 45.69 -30.60
N GLY A 45 -39.44 44.55 -31.09
CA GLY A 45 -40.62 43.75 -30.84
C GLY A 45 -40.65 42.57 -31.83
N THR A 46 -41.24 41.46 -31.38
CA THR A 46 -41.87 40.33 -32.10
C THR A 46 -41.77 40.21 -33.63
N THR A 47 -41.42 39.02 -34.16
CA THR A 47 -42.36 37.99 -34.69
C THR A 47 -41.66 36.80 -35.36
N SER A 48 -42.32 35.64 -35.29
CA SER A 48 -41.93 34.28 -35.67
C SER A 48 -41.61 34.02 -37.16
N GLY A 49 -40.78 33.00 -37.41
CA GLY A 49 -40.63 32.34 -38.71
C GLY A 49 -39.79 31.06 -38.62
N ASP A 50 -40.45 29.92 -38.83
CA ASP A 50 -39.97 28.54 -38.95
C ASP A 50 -38.95 28.34 -40.09
N GLY A 51 -38.08 27.31 -39.99
CA GLY A 51 -37.29 26.83 -41.13
C GLY A 51 -35.86 26.37 -40.84
N THR A 52 -35.72 25.06 -40.68
CA THR A 52 -34.53 24.19 -40.71
C THR A 52 -33.30 24.63 -41.52
N GLY A 53 -32.13 24.36 -40.93
CA GLY A 53 -30.95 23.82 -41.66
C GLY A 53 -29.86 24.82 -42.02
N ASN A 54 -28.79 24.85 -41.22
CA ASN A 54 -27.38 24.76 -41.63
C ASN A 54 -26.43 25.16 -40.49
N THR A 55 -25.31 24.45 -40.35
CA THR A 55 -24.04 24.97 -39.82
C THR A 55 -23.67 26.26 -40.60
N PRO A 56 -23.03 27.31 -40.02
CA PRO A 56 -21.70 27.20 -39.38
C PRO A 56 -21.40 28.22 -38.24
N ALA A 57 -20.29 27.98 -37.54
CA ALA A 57 -19.38 28.92 -36.86
C ALA A 57 -19.93 30.13 -36.05
N ASP A 58 -19.57 30.16 -34.76
CA ASP A 58 -19.39 31.39 -33.95
C ASP A 58 -18.43 31.01 -32.79
N SER A 59 -17.17 31.47 -32.73
CA SER A 59 -16.67 32.82 -32.39
C SER A 59 -17.23 33.40 -31.09
N GLY A 60 -16.56 33.07 -29.98
CA GLY A 60 -16.27 34.03 -28.90
C GLY A 60 -17.19 33.99 -27.68
N ASN A 61 -16.59 33.82 -26.50
CA ASN A 61 -16.55 34.82 -25.42
C ASN A 61 -16.35 34.10 -24.07
N THR A 62 -15.12 34.11 -23.56
CA THR A 62 -14.78 33.61 -22.23
C THR A 62 -15.24 34.63 -21.18
N THR A 63 -16.32 34.32 -20.46
CA THR A 63 -16.63 34.92 -19.16
C THR A 63 -16.09 34.00 -18.06
N PRO A 64 -15.50 34.53 -16.97
CA PRO A 64 -15.06 33.72 -15.83
C PRO A 64 -16.25 33.35 -14.95
N GLU A 65 -17.11 32.45 -15.43
CA GLU A 65 -18.22 31.87 -14.65
C GLU A 65 -18.41 30.36 -14.89
N ASP A 66 -17.56 29.71 -15.70
CA ASP A 66 -17.60 28.26 -15.96
C ASP A 66 -16.34 27.54 -15.43
N ALA A 67 -16.00 27.76 -14.16
CA ALA A 67 -14.98 26.98 -13.43
C ALA A 67 -15.62 26.09 -12.36
N ALA A 68 -16.73 25.44 -12.71
CA ALA A 68 -17.37 24.43 -11.88
C ALA A 68 -17.86 23.29 -12.78
N GLY A 69 -17.25 22.12 -12.63
CA GLY A 69 -17.77 20.87 -13.15
C GLY A 69 -17.07 20.36 -14.41
N ASP A 70 -15.84 19.91 -14.24
CA ASP A 70 -15.41 18.68 -14.90
C ASP A 70 -14.79 17.77 -13.84
N ALA A 71 -15.64 17.27 -12.94
CA ALA A 71 -15.35 16.05 -12.24
C ALA A 71 -15.38 14.97 -13.32
N SER A 72 -14.19 14.54 -13.74
CA SER A 72 -14.01 13.32 -14.52
C SER A 72 -14.97 12.27 -13.95
N GLN A 73 -15.85 11.79 -14.81
CA GLN A 73 -16.87 10.81 -14.46
C GLN A 73 -16.17 9.51 -14.06
N THR A 74 -15.83 9.39 -12.78
CA THR A 74 -15.48 8.12 -12.17
C THR A 74 -16.77 7.31 -12.12
N THR A 75 -17.03 6.59 -13.21
CA THR A 75 -18.14 5.64 -13.31
C THR A 75 -17.97 4.48 -12.32
N ASP A 76 -16.79 4.37 -11.71
CA ASP A 76 -16.38 3.33 -10.76
C ASP A 76 -16.33 3.86 -9.33
N CYS A 77 -16.69 2.98 -8.41
CA CYS A 77 -16.63 3.25 -6.98
C CYS A 77 -15.22 3.08 -6.44
N PRO A 78 -14.87 3.75 -5.32
CA PRO A 78 -13.61 3.50 -4.63
C PRO A 78 -13.44 2.01 -4.29
N PRO A 79 -12.20 1.54 -4.06
CA PRO A 79 -11.94 0.16 -3.69
C PRO A 79 -12.82 -0.30 -2.52
N TYR A 80 -13.21 -1.59 -2.55
CA TYR A 80 -14.13 -2.22 -1.58
C TYR A 80 -15.59 -1.75 -1.63
N GLN A 81 -15.95 -0.91 -2.60
CA GLN A 81 -17.31 -0.42 -2.77
C GLN A 81 -17.89 -0.85 -4.12
N THR A 82 -19.21 -1.06 -4.15
CA THR A 82 -19.96 -1.37 -5.36
C THR A 82 -20.99 -0.29 -5.63
N ARG A 83 -21.19 0.05 -6.90
CA ARG A 83 -22.22 1.01 -7.31
C ARG A 83 -23.61 0.40 -7.21
N CYS A 84 -24.37 0.81 -6.21
CA CYS A 84 -25.73 0.37 -5.94
C CYS A 84 -26.70 1.54 -6.10
N ASP A 85 -27.62 1.43 -7.07
CA ASP A 85 -28.60 2.48 -7.40
C ASP A 85 -27.99 3.89 -7.59
N GLY A 86 -26.76 3.93 -8.11
CA GLY A 86 -26.03 5.17 -8.40
C GLY A 86 -25.15 5.68 -7.27
N VAL A 87 -25.13 5.02 -6.10
CA VAL A 87 -24.33 5.37 -4.92
C VAL A 87 -23.30 4.27 -4.65
N CYS A 88 -22.11 4.64 -4.19
CA CYS A 88 -21.11 3.66 -3.76
C CYS A 88 -21.43 3.14 -2.36
N ILE A 89 -21.55 1.82 -2.22
CA ILE A 89 -21.83 1.13 -0.96
C ILE A 89 -20.63 0.25 -0.59
N PRO A 90 -20.15 0.27 0.67
CA PRO A 90 -19.06 -0.60 1.14
C PRO A 90 -19.55 -2.04 1.30
N THR A 91 -19.62 -2.76 0.19
CA THR A 91 -20.12 -4.13 0.14
C THR A 91 -19.23 -5.13 0.88
N SER A 92 -18.02 -4.75 1.29
CA SER A 92 -17.13 -5.58 2.09
C SER A 92 -17.56 -5.72 3.56
N THR A 93 -18.37 -4.78 4.07
CA THR A 93 -18.74 -4.71 5.50
C THR A 93 -20.21 -4.40 5.75
N ASP A 94 -20.99 -4.06 4.71
CA ASP A 94 -22.42 -3.77 4.84
C ASP A 94 -23.24 -5.07 4.89
N PRO A 95 -23.88 -5.42 6.04
CA PRO A 95 -24.69 -6.63 6.17
C PRO A 95 -25.94 -6.66 5.30
N ASP A 96 -26.37 -5.53 4.74
CA ASP A 96 -27.52 -5.45 3.85
C ASP A 96 -27.11 -5.42 2.36
N ASN A 97 -25.81 -5.30 2.05
CA ASN A 97 -25.23 -5.29 0.71
C ASN A 97 -23.91 -6.10 0.60
N CYS A 98 -23.83 -7.25 1.27
CA CYS A 98 -22.59 -7.97 1.46
C CYS A 98 -22.10 -8.68 0.19
N GLY A 99 -20.94 -8.29 -0.33
CA GLY A 99 -20.36 -8.80 -1.59
C GLY A 99 -21.07 -8.29 -2.85
N GLY A 100 -22.13 -7.48 -2.70
CA GLY A 100 -22.88 -6.92 -3.82
C GLY A 100 -24.21 -6.30 -3.39
N CYS A 101 -24.77 -5.47 -4.27
CA CYS A 101 -26.00 -4.72 -4.00
C CYS A 101 -27.19 -5.65 -3.68
N GLY A 102 -27.86 -5.39 -2.56
CA GLY A 102 -29.04 -6.13 -2.11
C GLY A 102 -28.79 -7.55 -1.62
N ILE A 103 -27.52 -7.96 -1.45
CA ILE A 103 -27.16 -9.24 -0.84
C ILE A 103 -27.19 -9.07 0.68
N THR A 104 -28.31 -9.44 1.30
CA THR A 104 -28.49 -9.30 2.76
C THR A 104 -28.06 -10.56 3.50
N CYS A 105 -27.22 -10.40 4.52
CA CYS A 105 -26.84 -11.47 5.43
C CYS A 105 -27.99 -11.87 6.36
N GLY A 106 -28.03 -13.14 6.75
CA GLY A 106 -29.01 -13.68 7.69
C GLY A 106 -29.03 -12.95 9.04
N GLU A 107 -30.06 -13.20 9.85
CA GLU A 107 -30.26 -12.53 11.13
C GLU A 107 -29.11 -12.74 12.13
N SER A 108 -28.37 -13.85 12.00
CA SER A 108 -27.21 -14.22 12.82
C SER A 108 -25.87 -14.08 12.10
N GLU A 109 -25.88 -13.57 10.88
CA GLU A 109 -24.68 -13.41 10.07
C GLU A 109 -24.26 -11.93 10.03
N VAL A 110 -22.95 -11.73 9.85
CA VAL A 110 -22.32 -10.43 9.64
C VAL A 110 -21.69 -10.40 8.25
N CYS A 111 -21.48 -9.20 7.71
CA CYS A 111 -20.65 -9.04 6.52
C CYS A 111 -19.19 -8.87 6.93
N SER A 112 -18.34 -9.81 6.51
CA SER A 112 -16.89 -9.79 6.76
C SER A 112 -16.17 -10.09 5.46
N GLY A 113 -15.35 -9.15 4.98
CA GLY A 113 -14.66 -9.23 3.69
C GLY A 113 -15.61 -9.45 2.49
N GLY A 114 -16.86 -8.99 2.54
CA GLY A 114 -17.82 -9.17 1.45
C GLY A 114 -18.51 -10.53 1.40
N THR A 115 -18.42 -11.34 2.46
CA THR A 115 -19.19 -12.58 2.58
C THR A 115 -19.98 -12.60 3.88
N CYS A 116 -21.21 -13.12 3.81
CA CYS A 116 -22.04 -13.37 4.99
C CYS A 116 -21.49 -14.57 5.76
N THR A 117 -21.17 -14.36 7.04
CA THR A 117 -20.52 -15.35 7.90
C THR A 117 -21.03 -15.25 9.34
N GLU A 118 -20.91 -16.33 10.12
CA GLU A 118 -21.24 -16.36 11.56
C GLU A 118 -20.06 -15.94 12.45
N GLU A 119 -18.89 -15.65 11.86
CA GLU A 119 -17.67 -15.28 12.56
C GLU A 119 -17.00 -14.07 11.89
N CYS A 120 -16.46 -13.16 12.71
CA CYS A 120 -15.64 -12.05 12.23
C CYS A 120 -14.20 -12.47 11.96
N MET A 121 -13.48 -11.66 11.18
CA MET A 121 -12.04 -11.85 11.03
C MET A 121 -11.28 -11.67 12.35
N PRO A 122 -10.08 -12.27 12.48
CA PRO A 122 -9.28 -12.18 13.69
C PRO A 122 -9.12 -10.74 14.19
N GLY A 123 -9.33 -10.55 15.50
CA GLY A 123 -9.22 -9.24 16.13
C GLY A 123 -10.46 -8.33 16.04
N LEU A 124 -11.57 -8.84 15.46
CA LEU A 124 -12.88 -8.19 15.40
C LEU A 124 -13.94 -9.04 16.11
N GLU A 125 -14.99 -8.40 16.61
CA GLU A 125 -16.07 -9.03 17.36
C GLU A 125 -17.44 -8.73 16.74
N ILE A 126 -18.39 -9.67 16.86
CA ILE A 126 -19.75 -9.46 16.37
C ILE A 126 -20.50 -8.52 17.32
N CYS A 127 -20.99 -7.40 16.78
CA CYS A 127 -21.90 -6.49 17.47
C CYS A 127 -22.89 -5.88 16.47
N ASP A 128 -24.17 -5.84 16.80
CA ASP A 128 -25.22 -5.20 15.98
C ASP A 128 -25.19 -5.56 14.48
N ARG A 129 -24.95 -6.85 14.17
CA ARG A 129 -24.80 -7.43 12.80
C ARG A 129 -23.56 -6.93 12.02
N GLN A 130 -22.57 -6.39 12.72
CA GLN A 130 -21.31 -5.91 12.15
C GLN A 130 -20.11 -6.55 12.84
N CYS A 131 -18.98 -6.56 12.14
CA CYS A 131 -17.68 -6.87 12.73
C CYS A 131 -17.01 -5.60 13.21
N VAL A 132 -16.87 -5.46 14.52
CA VAL A 132 -16.45 -4.21 15.17
C VAL A 132 -15.16 -4.43 15.94
N ASP A 133 -14.35 -3.38 16.02
CA ASP A 133 -13.14 -3.37 16.85
C ASP A 133 -13.42 -2.61 18.14
N PHE A 134 -13.66 -3.33 19.24
CA PHE A 134 -13.89 -2.70 20.54
C PHE A 134 -12.73 -1.82 21.02
N GLY A 135 -11.54 -1.91 20.42
CA GLY A 135 -10.39 -1.09 20.73
C GLY A 135 -10.39 0.32 20.11
N SER A 136 -11.21 0.56 19.08
CA SER A 136 -11.25 1.84 18.35
C SER A 136 -12.65 2.29 17.92
N ASP A 137 -13.67 1.46 18.04
CA ASP A 137 -15.03 1.83 17.66
C ASP A 137 -15.68 2.74 18.72
N ASN A 138 -16.11 3.93 18.29
CA ASN A 138 -16.71 4.93 19.19
C ASN A 138 -18.08 4.51 19.74
N ASP A 139 -18.82 3.68 19.01
CA ASP A 139 -20.16 3.22 19.38
C ASP A 139 -20.12 1.90 20.17
N HIS A 140 -18.97 1.22 20.18
CA HIS A 140 -18.77 -0.10 20.79
C HIS A 140 -17.50 -0.22 21.64
N CYS A 141 -17.11 0.86 22.33
CA CYS A 141 -15.82 0.91 23.02
C CYS A 141 -15.73 -0.04 24.23
N GLY A 142 -14.84 -1.03 24.12
CA GLY A 142 -14.61 -2.06 25.15
C GLY A 142 -15.68 -3.15 25.25
N ALA A 143 -16.89 -2.92 24.72
CA ALA A 143 -17.97 -3.89 24.62
C ALA A 143 -19.07 -3.42 23.66
N CYS A 144 -19.84 -4.37 23.13
CA CYS A 144 -20.97 -4.09 22.23
C CYS A 144 -21.97 -3.09 22.84
N GLY A 145 -22.34 -2.07 22.06
CA GLY A 145 -23.23 -0.97 22.45
C GLY A 145 -22.69 0.01 23.50
N SER A 146 -21.39 -0.06 23.86
CA SER A 146 -20.76 0.83 24.84
C SER A 146 -20.19 2.09 24.18
N ALA A 147 -21.07 2.99 23.74
CA ALA A 147 -20.68 4.22 23.07
C ALA A 147 -19.97 5.22 23.99
N CYS A 148 -19.01 5.95 23.45
CA CYS A 148 -18.32 7.03 24.14
C CYS A 148 -19.16 8.32 24.22
N GLY A 149 -18.87 9.15 25.24
CA GLY A 149 -19.58 10.41 25.46
C GLY A 149 -19.15 11.51 24.48
N GLU A 150 -19.87 12.64 24.52
CA GLU A 150 -19.52 13.84 23.74
C GLU A 150 -18.10 14.32 24.08
N GLY A 151 -17.28 14.56 23.06
CA GLY A 151 -15.86 14.96 23.21
C GLY A 151 -14.89 13.82 23.57
N GLU A 152 -15.38 12.58 23.63
CA GLU A 152 -14.58 11.39 23.84
C GLU A 152 -14.60 10.50 22.60
N GLY A 153 -13.62 9.61 22.50
CA GLY A 153 -13.66 8.51 21.55
C GLY A 153 -12.89 7.30 22.07
N CYS A 154 -13.03 6.18 21.35
CA CYS A 154 -12.50 4.93 21.82
C CYS A 154 -10.99 4.84 21.62
N VAL A 155 -10.30 4.51 22.71
CA VAL A 155 -8.85 4.34 22.76
C VAL A 155 -8.53 3.10 23.59
N ASP A 156 -8.09 2.04 22.91
CA ASP A 156 -7.69 0.77 23.54
C ASP A 156 -8.80 0.20 24.45
N GLY A 157 -10.06 0.29 23.98
CA GLY A 157 -11.23 -0.22 24.69
C GLY A 157 -11.72 0.65 25.84
N SER A 158 -11.21 1.88 25.97
CA SER A 158 -11.69 2.86 26.95
C SER A 158 -11.98 4.20 26.27
N CYS A 159 -13.08 4.85 26.67
CA CYS A 159 -13.37 6.20 26.23
C CYS A 159 -12.34 7.18 26.82
N ALA A 160 -11.77 8.00 25.95
CA ALA A 160 -10.76 8.99 26.31
C ALA A 160 -10.98 10.28 25.51
N PRO A 161 -10.42 11.43 25.96
CA PRO A 161 -10.56 12.69 25.24
C PRO A 161 -10.10 12.60 23.79
N ALA A 162 -10.96 13.05 22.87
CA ALA A 162 -10.67 13.15 21.44
C ALA A 162 -10.39 14.61 21.05
N ALA A 163 -9.59 14.81 20.01
CA ALA A 163 -9.34 16.12 19.44
C ALA A 163 -10.65 16.73 18.88
N ASP A 164 -10.90 17.99 19.20
CA ASP A 164 -11.99 18.78 18.59
C ASP A 164 -11.50 19.36 17.25
N LEU A 165 -11.68 18.59 16.17
CA LEU A 165 -11.23 18.92 14.83
C LEU A 165 -12.39 19.32 13.92
N GLY A 166 -12.13 20.24 12.99
CA GLY A 166 -13.08 20.63 11.95
C GLY A 166 -13.37 19.50 10.95
N THR A 167 -14.53 19.57 10.28
CA THR A 167 -14.92 18.61 9.24
C THR A 167 -14.46 19.07 7.84
N ARG A 168 -14.46 18.14 6.88
CA ARG A 168 -14.17 18.43 5.46
C ARG A 168 -15.17 17.75 4.52
N ASP A 169 -16.45 17.83 4.86
CA ASP A 169 -17.53 17.06 4.21
C ASP A 169 -17.55 17.20 2.68
N GLU A 170 -17.37 18.42 2.14
CA GLU A 170 -17.35 18.66 0.69
C GLU A 170 -16.11 18.03 0.01
N ALA A 171 -14.94 18.11 0.64
CA ALA A 171 -13.71 17.50 0.12
C ALA A 171 -13.71 15.97 0.25
N CYS A 172 -14.61 15.44 1.09
CA CYS A 172 -14.82 14.02 1.32
C CYS A 172 -15.98 13.41 0.56
N ALA A 173 -16.64 14.17 -0.32
CA ALA A 173 -17.63 13.60 -1.23
C ALA A 173 -17.02 12.41 -1.97
N ASP A 174 -17.74 11.28 -1.97
CA ASP A 174 -17.32 10.01 -2.58
C ASP A 174 -15.97 9.47 -2.07
N GLY A 175 -15.60 9.78 -0.81
CA GLY A 175 -14.35 9.35 -0.18
C GLY A 175 -13.19 10.34 -0.33
N GLY A 176 -13.36 11.37 -1.16
CA GLY A 176 -12.36 12.40 -1.44
C GLY A 176 -11.39 12.02 -2.56
N PRO A 177 -10.56 12.97 -3.02
CA PRO A 177 -9.68 12.74 -4.15
C PRO A 177 -8.62 11.66 -3.85
N PRO A 178 -8.12 10.94 -4.87
CA PRO A 178 -6.94 10.10 -4.73
C PRO A 178 -5.74 10.89 -4.17
N ILE A 179 -4.89 10.22 -3.41
CA ILE A 179 -3.71 10.85 -2.80
C ILE A 179 -2.61 11.03 -3.85
N ASP A 180 -2.34 12.29 -4.19
CA ASP A 180 -1.24 12.69 -5.07
C ASP A 180 0.02 13.09 -4.26
N LEU A 181 1.14 12.46 -4.61
CA LEU A 181 2.46 12.70 -4.02
C LEU A 181 3.28 13.77 -4.76
N GLY A 182 2.73 14.38 -5.82
CA GLY A 182 3.33 15.48 -6.57
C GLY A 182 4.52 15.03 -7.42
N ASP A 183 5.55 15.87 -7.58
CA ASP A 183 6.79 15.55 -8.34
C ASP A 183 7.92 15.02 -7.44
N THR A 184 7.60 14.59 -6.21
CA THR A 184 8.64 14.25 -5.21
C THR A 184 9.23 12.85 -5.37
N VAL A 185 8.51 11.95 -6.02
CA VAL A 185 9.01 10.70 -6.60
C VAL A 185 9.44 11.00 -8.06
N THR A 186 10.15 10.13 -8.77
CA THR A 186 10.69 10.43 -10.11
C THR A 186 9.90 9.83 -11.27
N VAL A 187 8.81 9.12 -10.98
CA VAL A 187 7.92 8.52 -12.00
C VAL A 187 6.79 9.48 -12.34
N GLU A 188 6.53 9.66 -13.64
CA GLU A 188 5.36 10.38 -14.16
C GLU A 188 4.09 9.77 -13.56
N ARG A 189 3.39 10.56 -12.73
CA ARG A 189 2.09 10.31 -12.07
C ARG A 189 2.17 9.55 -10.74
N GLN A 190 2.06 10.29 -9.62
CA GLN A 190 2.35 9.77 -8.28
C GLN A 190 1.12 9.67 -7.40
N CYS A 191 0.09 9.03 -7.95
CA CYS A 191 -0.97 8.52 -7.11
C CYS A 191 -0.42 7.43 -6.18
N SER A 192 -0.73 7.49 -4.89
CA SER A 192 -0.24 6.52 -3.92
C SER A 192 -0.75 5.09 -4.19
N GLY A 193 -1.89 4.94 -4.88
CA GLY A 193 -2.40 3.68 -5.43
C GLY A 193 -1.39 2.96 -6.32
N ASN A 194 -0.99 3.61 -7.41
CA ASN A 194 -0.01 3.08 -8.37
C ASN A 194 1.34 2.77 -7.72
N LEU A 195 1.79 3.61 -6.77
CA LEU A 195 3.01 3.35 -6.01
C LEU A 195 2.90 2.06 -5.21
N ALA A 196 1.75 1.81 -4.58
CA ALA A 196 1.53 0.65 -3.74
C ALA A 196 1.54 -0.66 -4.56
N GLU A 197 0.87 -0.70 -5.72
CA GLU A 197 0.86 -1.87 -6.60
C GLU A 197 2.26 -2.30 -7.04
N ARG A 198 3.09 -1.33 -7.43
CA ARG A 198 4.47 -1.58 -7.88
C ARG A 198 5.36 -2.07 -6.75
N THR A 199 5.12 -1.55 -5.54
CA THR A 199 5.92 -1.83 -4.34
C THR A 199 5.57 -3.17 -3.70
N PHE A 200 4.29 -3.47 -3.53
CA PHE A 200 3.81 -4.56 -2.67
C PHE A 200 3.29 -5.75 -3.47
N ARG A 201 4.21 -6.51 -4.05
CA ARG A 201 3.90 -7.72 -4.83
C ARG A 201 4.02 -9.03 -4.06
N TRP A 202 4.55 -9.00 -2.85
CA TRP A 202 4.89 -10.16 -2.03
C TRP A 202 4.29 -10.04 -0.63
N ALA A 203 4.00 -11.17 0.01
CA ALA A 203 3.68 -11.19 1.45
C ALA A 203 4.84 -10.60 2.24
N VAL A 204 6.06 -10.98 1.84
CA VAL A 204 7.32 -10.45 2.37
C VAL A 204 8.29 -10.20 1.22
N CYS A 205 8.77 -8.98 1.09
CA CYS A 205 9.91 -8.62 0.25
C CYS A 205 11.05 -8.06 1.11
N SER A 206 12.27 -8.55 0.91
CA SER A 206 13.47 -8.07 1.60
C SER A 206 14.60 -7.76 0.62
N CYS A 207 15.12 -6.53 0.66
CA CYS A 207 16.29 -6.13 -0.14
C CYS A 207 17.57 -6.84 0.28
N GLU A 208 17.64 -7.30 1.52
CA GLU A 208 18.72 -8.12 2.08
C GLU A 208 18.12 -9.38 2.67
N ASP A 209 18.79 -9.96 3.66
CA ASP A 209 18.42 -11.26 4.21
C ASP A 209 17.08 -11.25 4.95
N ILE A 210 16.40 -12.41 4.91
CA ILE A 210 15.29 -12.74 5.79
C ILE A 210 15.81 -13.67 6.88
N ASP A 211 15.66 -13.25 8.15
CA ASP A 211 16.06 -14.04 9.31
C ASP A 211 14.85 -14.34 10.23
N SER A 212 14.37 -15.58 10.19
CA SER A 212 13.35 -16.11 11.10
C SER A 212 13.95 -17.20 11.99
N THR A 213 14.85 -16.78 12.89
CA THR A 213 15.63 -17.70 13.74
C THR A 213 15.03 -17.94 15.13
N GLY A 214 13.81 -17.45 15.37
CA GLY A 214 13.07 -17.52 16.62
C GLY A 214 12.68 -18.91 17.13
N ARG A 215 12.08 -18.98 18.33
CA ARG A 215 11.67 -20.24 18.98
C ARG A 215 10.21 -20.67 18.72
N GLY A 216 9.41 -19.84 18.03
CA GLY A 216 8.02 -20.15 17.64
C GLY A 216 7.92 -21.09 16.43
N ASP A 217 6.75 -21.12 15.78
CA ASP A 217 6.48 -21.99 14.60
C ASP A 217 7.21 -21.54 13.32
N GLY A 218 8.10 -20.55 13.45
CA GLY A 218 8.95 -20.02 12.38
C GLY A 218 8.22 -18.96 11.56
N MET A 219 8.27 -19.10 10.24
CA MET A 219 7.66 -18.17 9.31
C MET A 219 6.53 -18.84 8.53
N PHE A 220 5.37 -18.21 8.52
CA PHE A 220 4.17 -18.65 7.81
C PHE A 220 3.72 -17.54 6.87
N ALA A 221 3.49 -17.87 5.59
CA ALA A 221 2.98 -16.94 4.60
C ALA A 221 1.87 -17.60 3.77
N ASP A 222 0.68 -17.03 3.78
CA ASP A 222 -0.42 -17.39 2.89
C ASP A 222 -1.04 -16.13 2.27
N ALA A 223 -2.13 -16.27 1.52
CA ALA A 223 -2.79 -15.15 0.91
C ALA A 223 -4.32 -15.29 0.89
N TYR A 224 -5.00 -14.17 0.79
CA TYR A 224 -6.44 -14.08 0.59
C TYR A 224 -6.76 -12.87 -0.29
N ASP A 225 -8.04 -12.66 -0.58
CA ASP A 225 -8.52 -11.47 -1.26
C ASP A 225 -9.62 -10.89 -0.38
N SER A 226 -9.31 -9.78 0.26
CA SER A 226 -10.17 -9.10 1.23
C SER A 226 -11.46 -8.53 0.61
N SER A 227 -11.58 -8.52 -0.72
CA SER A 227 -12.78 -8.03 -1.42
C SER A 227 -13.86 -9.10 -1.66
N ILE A 228 -13.54 -10.39 -1.52
CA ILE A 228 -14.46 -11.50 -1.87
C ILE A 228 -14.64 -12.55 -0.77
N GLY A 229 -14.09 -12.35 0.42
CA GLY A 229 -14.47 -13.11 1.60
C GLY A 229 -13.56 -12.87 2.80
N PRO A 230 -13.94 -13.38 3.98
CA PRO A 230 -13.06 -13.36 5.13
C PRO A 230 -11.83 -14.22 4.86
N TYR A 231 -10.74 -13.88 5.53
CA TYR A 231 -9.53 -14.68 5.51
C TYR A 231 -9.79 -16.14 5.91
N VAL A 232 -9.33 -17.06 5.07
CA VAL A 232 -9.28 -18.50 5.33
C VAL A 232 -7.81 -18.92 5.33
N PRO A 233 -7.29 -19.48 6.44
CA PRO A 233 -5.90 -19.91 6.52
C PRO A 233 -5.50 -20.92 5.42
N GLY A 234 -4.31 -20.72 4.87
CA GLY A 234 -3.74 -21.57 3.82
C GLY A 234 -4.16 -21.19 2.40
N GLY A 235 -4.72 -20.00 2.19
CA GLY A 235 -5.03 -19.53 0.85
C GLY A 235 -3.77 -19.33 -0.02
N GLU A 236 -3.89 -19.62 -1.31
CA GLU A 236 -2.79 -19.65 -2.27
C GLU A 236 -2.29 -18.24 -2.65
N GLY A 237 -0.97 -18.08 -2.81
CA GLY A 237 -0.35 -16.84 -3.28
C GLY A 237 0.47 -16.06 -2.25
N GLY A 238 0.68 -16.59 -1.04
CA GLY A 238 1.45 -15.95 0.03
C GLY A 238 2.96 -15.99 -0.18
N GLY A 239 3.47 -15.41 -1.27
CA GLY A 239 4.87 -15.51 -1.68
C GLY A 239 5.85 -14.77 -0.77
N VAL A 240 7.07 -15.29 -0.67
CA VAL A 240 8.17 -14.71 0.12
C VAL A 240 9.39 -14.50 -0.77
N ALA A 241 9.93 -13.29 -0.75
CA ALA A 241 11.04 -12.87 -1.60
C ALA A 241 12.17 -12.18 -0.82
N THR A 242 13.40 -12.50 -1.19
CA THR A 242 14.60 -11.81 -0.73
C THR A 242 15.62 -11.69 -1.86
N ASN A 243 16.21 -10.51 -2.00
CA ASN A 243 17.39 -10.33 -2.84
C ASN A 243 18.63 -10.96 -2.18
N GLY A 244 18.64 -11.12 -0.86
CA GLY A 244 19.67 -11.83 -0.09
C GLY A 244 19.35 -13.31 0.08
N SER A 245 19.62 -13.82 1.28
CA SER A 245 19.38 -15.21 1.70
C SER A 245 18.21 -15.31 2.68
N LEU A 246 17.53 -16.46 2.69
CA LEU A 246 16.51 -16.78 3.69
C LEU A 246 17.03 -17.81 4.68
N LYS A 247 16.88 -17.51 5.97
CA LYS A 247 17.20 -18.42 7.07
C LYS A 247 16.01 -18.60 8.01
N ALA A 248 15.53 -19.83 8.17
CA ALA A 248 14.42 -20.15 9.08
C ALA A 248 14.75 -21.35 9.99
N ASN A 249 14.81 -21.14 11.31
CA ASN A 249 15.27 -22.19 12.22
C ASN A 249 14.17 -23.14 12.71
N SER A 250 12.93 -22.66 12.84
CA SER A 250 11.89 -23.40 13.57
C SER A 250 10.72 -23.87 12.70
N GLY A 251 10.68 -23.43 11.45
CA GLY A 251 9.67 -23.79 10.46
C GLY A 251 9.64 -22.75 9.34
N PHE A 252 9.28 -23.17 8.13
CA PHE A 252 8.99 -22.25 7.05
C PHE A 252 7.83 -22.82 6.23
N TYR A 253 6.76 -22.06 6.11
CA TYR A 253 5.60 -22.42 5.33
C TYR A 253 5.21 -21.22 4.47
N THR A 254 5.14 -21.41 3.16
CA THR A 254 4.55 -20.44 2.22
C THR A 254 3.60 -21.18 1.31
N THR A 255 2.40 -20.64 1.07
CA THR A 255 1.52 -21.15 0.00
C THR A 255 1.97 -20.63 -1.37
N GLY A 256 2.75 -19.56 -1.40
CA GLY A 256 3.23 -18.94 -2.62
C GLY A 256 4.57 -19.47 -3.12
N THR A 257 5.20 -18.65 -3.97
CA THR A 257 6.56 -18.85 -4.45
C THR A 257 7.56 -18.39 -3.38
N LEU A 258 8.62 -19.16 -3.17
CA LEU A 258 9.81 -18.72 -2.43
C LEU A 258 10.90 -18.29 -3.42
N TRP A 259 11.37 -17.05 -3.31
CA TRP A 259 12.42 -16.50 -4.15
C TRP A 259 13.57 -15.93 -3.30
N ALA A 260 14.76 -16.52 -3.42
CA ALA A 260 15.97 -16.06 -2.74
C ALA A 260 17.12 -15.91 -3.73
N ALA A 261 17.48 -14.68 -4.07
CA ALA A 261 18.48 -14.41 -5.11
C ALA A 261 19.93 -14.60 -4.63
N ASP A 262 20.20 -14.53 -3.33
CA ASP A 262 21.55 -14.59 -2.75
C ASP A 262 22.54 -13.62 -3.41
N GLN A 263 22.11 -12.38 -3.67
CA GLN A 263 22.91 -11.37 -4.36
C GLN A 263 24.24 -11.04 -3.64
N PHE A 264 24.27 -11.27 -2.32
CA PHE A 264 25.45 -11.06 -1.48
C PHE A 264 26.37 -12.29 -1.40
N ASN A 265 26.05 -13.35 -2.16
CA ASN A 265 26.85 -14.56 -2.31
C ASN A 265 27.22 -15.19 -0.96
N SER A 266 26.21 -15.42 -0.12
CA SER A 266 26.34 -16.22 1.11
C SER A 266 26.74 -17.67 0.80
N GLY A 267 26.42 -18.13 -0.41
CA GLY A 267 26.63 -19.49 -0.90
C GLY A 267 25.49 -20.45 -0.57
N ILE A 268 24.54 -20.03 0.26
CA ILE A 268 23.32 -20.76 0.60
C ILE A 268 22.13 -19.79 0.57
N ALA A 269 21.35 -19.82 -0.51
CA ALA A 269 20.22 -18.94 -0.72
C ALA A 269 19.07 -19.21 0.25
N VAL A 270 18.83 -20.50 0.57
CA VAL A 270 17.78 -20.89 1.52
C VAL A 270 18.33 -21.91 2.50
N SER A 271 18.20 -21.62 3.78
CA SER A 271 18.57 -22.52 4.86
C SER A 271 17.45 -22.70 5.87
N THR A 272 17.02 -23.94 6.09
CA THR A 272 16.07 -24.29 7.15
C THR A 272 16.58 -25.46 8.00
N ASN A 273 16.35 -25.42 9.32
CA ASN A 273 16.69 -26.58 10.18
C ASN A 273 15.55 -27.60 10.26
N SER A 274 14.32 -27.13 10.12
CA SER A 274 13.08 -27.92 10.11
C SER A 274 12.58 -28.10 8.69
N ALA A 275 11.70 -29.09 8.49
CA ALA A 275 10.99 -29.26 7.23
C ALA A 275 10.26 -27.96 6.85
N ALA A 276 10.37 -27.58 5.59
CA ALA A 276 9.67 -26.44 5.02
C ALA A 276 8.57 -26.87 4.03
N THR A 277 7.59 -26.03 3.80
CA THR A 277 6.59 -26.22 2.73
C THR A 277 6.59 -24.98 1.86
N ILE A 278 6.79 -25.18 0.55
CA ILE A 278 6.71 -24.15 -0.47
C ILE A 278 5.59 -24.58 -1.41
N GLY A 279 4.45 -23.89 -1.36
CA GLY A 279 3.24 -24.29 -2.07
C GLY A 279 3.39 -24.22 -3.59
N GLN A 280 4.13 -23.24 -4.09
CA GLN A 280 4.35 -23.04 -5.52
C GLN A 280 5.81 -23.30 -5.91
N ARG A 281 6.50 -22.29 -6.47
CA ARG A 281 7.84 -22.43 -7.04
C ARG A 281 8.92 -22.11 -6.03
N LEU A 282 10.11 -22.66 -6.25
CA LEU A 282 11.33 -22.30 -5.52
C LEU A 282 12.34 -21.69 -6.49
N HIS A 283 12.79 -20.47 -6.23
CA HIS A 283 13.91 -19.83 -6.92
C HIS A 283 15.04 -19.59 -5.93
N ALA A 284 16.22 -20.16 -6.18
CA ALA A 284 17.38 -20.09 -5.32
C ALA A 284 18.64 -19.76 -6.14
N GLY A 285 19.20 -18.57 -5.94
CA GLY A 285 20.38 -18.09 -6.67
C GLY A 285 21.69 -18.80 -6.31
N SER A 286 21.69 -19.63 -5.27
CA SER A 286 22.81 -20.47 -4.87
C SER A 286 22.34 -21.79 -4.24
N SER A 287 23.13 -22.41 -3.37
CA SER A 287 22.79 -23.73 -2.80
C SER A 287 21.60 -23.64 -1.85
N VAL A 288 20.91 -24.77 -1.66
CA VAL A 288 19.85 -24.89 -0.64
C VAL A 288 20.23 -25.94 0.40
N ASN A 289 19.92 -25.66 1.65
CA ASN A 289 20.10 -26.56 2.79
C ASN A 289 18.81 -26.59 3.60
N LEU A 290 17.93 -27.53 3.26
CA LEU A 290 16.55 -27.55 3.72
C LEU A 290 16.35 -28.73 4.67
N GLY A 291 15.61 -28.53 5.75
CA GLY A 291 15.30 -29.59 6.69
C GLY A 291 14.62 -30.79 6.01
N SER A 292 14.93 -32.00 6.46
CA SER A 292 14.38 -33.24 5.91
C SER A 292 12.84 -33.23 5.89
N GLY A 293 12.24 -33.59 4.76
CA GLY A 293 10.79 -33.57 4.57
C GLY A 293 10.28 -32.26 3.97
N THR A 294 11.19 -31.39 3.50
CA THR A 294 10.79 -30.18 2.78
C THR A 294 10.12 -30.51 1.45
N THR A 295 9.06 -29.77 1.13
CA THR A 295 8.29 -29.95 -0.12
C THR A 295 8.22 -28.65 -0.92
N VAL A 296 8.27 -28.78 -2.25
CA VAL A 296 7.98 -27.73 -3.23
C VAL A 296 6.86 -28.25 -4.12
N GLY A 297 5.72 -27.54 -4.18
CA GLY A 297 4.57 -27.98 -4.96
C GLY A 297 4.79 -27.91 -6.47
N GLY A 298 5.50 -26.89 -6.95
CA GLY A 298 5.79 -26.65 -8.36
C GLY A 298 7.23 -26.93 -8.76
N ASP A 299 7.72 -26.14 -9.73
CA ASP A 299 9.09 -26.19 -10.23
C ASP A 299 10.11 -25.60 -9.24
N ALA A 300 11.35 -26.07 -9.31
CA ALA A 300 12.47 -25.53 -8.54
C ALA A 300 13.61 -25.11 -9.47
N TYR A 301 14.06 -23.87 -9.34
CA TYR A 301 15.18 -23.25 -10.05
C TYR A 301 16.31 -23.01 -9.07
N ILE A 302 17.33 -23.87 -9.08
CA ILE A 302 18.41 -23.83 -8.08
C ILE A 302 19.77 -23.71 -8.76
N ASN A 303 20.43 -22.56 -8.59
CA ASN A 303 21.76 -22.28 -9.11
C ASN A 303 22.88 -22.72 -8.14
N GLY A 304 22.70 -23.88 -7.50
CA GLY A 304 23.64 -24.39 -6.50
C GLY A 304 23.36 -25.84 -6.08
N ASN A 305 24.06 -26.31 -5.06
CA ASN A 305 23.89 -27.68 -4.59
C ASN A 305 22.53 -27.87 -3.92
N VAL A 306 21.92 -29.04 -4.14
CA VAL A 306 20.67 -29.45 -3.50
C VAL A 306 20.99 -30.56 -2.52
N ALA A 307 20.91 -30.25 -1.23
CA ALA A 307 21.14 -31.20 -0.14
C ALA A 307 19.81 -31.65 0.49
N ASP A 308 19.87 -32.77 1.23
CA ASP A 308 18.78 -33.32 2.03
C ASP A 308 17.58 -33.87 1.22
N ALA A 309 16.63 -34.49 1.92
CA ALA A 309 15.45 -35.11 1.33
C ALA A 309 14.38 -34.06 0.98
N LEU A 310 14.64 -33.29 -0.08
CA LEU A 310 13.74 -32.32 -0.71
C LEU A 310 12.82 -33.04 -1.73
N ALA A 311 11.51 -32.84 -1.62
CA ALA A 311 10.54 -33.35 -2.60
C ALA A 311 9.98 -32.21 -3.45
N ILE A 312 10.27 -32.24 -4.76
CA ILE A 312 9.82 -31.28 -5.75
C ILE A 312 8.69 -31.92 -6.57
N GLY A 313 7.53 -31.27 -6.63
CA GLY A 313 6.37 -31.72 -7.39
C GLY A 313 6.57 -31.57 -8.90
N GLY A 314 7.28 -30.53 -9.32
CA GLY A 314 7.57 -30.21 -10.72
C GLY A 314 8.99 -30.57 -11.18
N THR A 315 9.50 -29.76 -12.11
CA THR A 315 10.82 -29.90 -12.72
C THR A 315 11.88 -29.23 -11.85
N LEU A 316 13.00 -29.93 -11.65
CA LEU A 316 14.22 -29.34 -11.08
C LEU A 316 15.10 -28.78 -12.21
N TYR A 317 15.26 -27.46 -12.26
CA TYR A 317 16.22 -26.78 -13.10
C TYR A 317 17.50 -26.53 -12.30
N ALA A 318 18.62 -27.10 -12.77
CA ALA A 318 19.89 -27.05 -12.04
C ALA A 318 21.12 -27.07 -12.99
N PRO A 319 22.19 -26.30 -12.72
CA PRO A 319 23.41 -26.36 -13.54
C PRO A 319 24.04 -27.75 -13.58
N ASN A 320 24.71 -28.10 -14.68
CA ASN A 320 25.36 -29.41 -14.86
C ASN A 320 26.43 -29.74 -13.79
N SER A 321 26.97 -28.73 -13.10
CA SER A 321 28.06 -28.86 -12.13
C SER A 321 27.59 -29.08 -10.69
N VAL A 322 26.29 -28.98 -10.40
CA VAL A 322 25.81 -29.03 -9.01
C VAL A 322 25.61 -30.47 -8.55
N SER A 323 25.81 -30.72 -7.26
CA SER A 323 25.45 -31.99 -6.65
C SER A 323 23.99 -31.95 -6.23
N VAL A 324 23.22 -32.96 -6.65
CA VAL A 324 21.87 -33.25 -6.15
C VAL A 324 21.97 -34.49 -5.28
N ASP A 325 21.61 -34.38 -4.01
CA ASP A 325 21.66 -35.50 -3.07
C ASP A 325 20.68 -36.62 -3.48
N GLY A 326 21.02 -37.87 -3.16
CA GLY A 326 20.24 -39.04 -3.57
C GLY A 326 18.86 -39.15 -2.91
N GLY A 327 18.58 -38.33 -1.90
CA GLY A 327 17.29 -38.22 -1.24
C GLY A 327 16.31 -37.23 -1.91
N VAL A 328 16.77 -36.45 -2.90
CA VAL A 328 15.93 -35.47 -3.60
C VAL A 328 15.01 -36.17 -4.59
N THR A 329 13.72 -35.85 -4.58
CA THR A 329 12.75 -36.33 -5.59
C THR A 329 12.22 -35.18 -6.43
N TYR A 330 12.00 -35.42 -7.72
CA TYR A 330 11.48 -34.46 -8.70
C TYR A 330 10.74 -35.21 -9.81
N ALA A 331 9.85 -34.53 -10.53
CA ALA A 331 9.14 -35.12 -11.67
C ALA A 331 10.05 -35.23 -12.91
N ASP A 332 10.87 -34.21 -13.15
CA ASP A 332 11.88 -34.15 -14.20
C ASP A 332 13.10 -33.32 -13.73
N ILE A 333 14.25 -33.49 -14.39
CA ILE A 333 15.43 -32.67 -14.15
C ILE A 333 15.97 -32.11 -15.46
N GLN A 334 16.08 -30.79 -15.52
CA GLN A 334 16.63 -30.08 -16.66
C GLN A 334 17.95 -29.42 -16.28
N HIS A 335 19.00 -29.81 -16.99
CA HIS A 335 20.31 -29.23 -16.81
C HIS A 335 20.56 -28.08 -17.78
N GLY A 336 20.87 -26.91 -17.23
CA GLY A 336 21.16 -25.69 -17.98
C GLY A 336 21.61 -24.56 -17.05
N PRO A 337 22.00 -23.41 -17.59
CA PRO A 337 22.15 -22.20 -16.79
C PRO A 337 20.85 -21.90 -16.06
N VAL A 338 20.94 -21.58 -14.77
CA VAL A 338 19.81 -21.11 -13.96
C VAL A 338 20.17 -19.71 -13.51
N ASP A 339 19.36 -18.74 -13.92
CA ASP A 339 19.48 -17.36 -13.49
C ASP A 339 18.32 -17.04 -12.54
N VAL A 340 18.64 -16.41 -11.42
CA VAL A 340 17.67 -16.03 -10.39
C VAL A 340 17.86 -14.53 -10.16
N GLY A 341 17.01 -13.75 -10.83
CA GLY A 341 17.00 -12.28 -10.73
C GLY A 341 16.62 -11.79 -9.33
N LEU A 342 16.73 -10.48 -9.12
CA LEU A 342 16.34 -9.83 -7.88
C LEU A 342 14.81 -9.73 -7.82
N PRO A 343 14.14 -10.35 -6.82
CA PRO A 343 12.68 -10.32 -6.76
C PRO A 343 12.10 -9.04 -6.14
N CYS A 344 12.90 -8.28 -5.40
CA CYS A 344 12.51 -7.02 -4.76
C CYS A 344 13.18 -5.84 -5.46
N ASP A 345 12.39 -5.06 -6.17
CA ASP A 345 12.83 -3.86 -6.88
C ASP A 345 12.92 -2.66 -5.91
N ALA A 346 13.44 -1.51 -6.37
CA ALA A 346 13.55 -0.29 -5.55
C ALA A 346 14.43 -0.40 -4.28
N CYS A 347 15.41 -1.30 -4.31
CA CYS A 347 16.37 -1.49 -3.22
C CYS A 347 17.60 -0.59 -3.33
N GLY A 348 17.94 -0.10 -4.53
CA GLY A 348 19.01 0.85 -4.77
C GLY A 348 18.75 2.22 -4.13
N VAL A 349 19.79 2.94 -3.71
CA VAL A 349 19.63 4.24 -3.03
C VAL A 349 18.85 5.27 -3.85
N ASP A 350 18.98 5.21 -5.17
CA ASP A 350 18.35 6.13 -6.11
C ASP A 350 16.97 5.63 -6.61
N GLU A 351 16.63 4.37 -6.32
CA GLU A 351 15.38 3.73 -6.76
C GLU A 351 14.33 3.69 -5.64
N ARG A 352 14.77 3.87 -4.39
CA ARG A 352 13.91 3.86 -3.20
C ARG A 352 12.88 4.97 -3.25
N ILE A 353 11.72 4.68 -2.66
CA ILE A 353 10.71 5.70 -2.37
C ILE A 353 11.34 6.79 -1.49
N PRO A 354 11.37 8.07 -1.92
CA PRO A 354 12.04 9.14 -1.20
C PRO A 354 11.16 9.67 -0.06
N VAL A 355 10.83 8.81 0.92
CA VAL A 355 9.90 9.09 2.02
C VAL A 355 10.25 10.40 2.75
N GLY A 356 11.53 10.64 3.02
CA GLY A 356 11.97 11.88 3.68
C GLY A 356 11.67 13.14 2.85
N ALA A 357 11.78 13.07 1.52
CA ALA A 357 11.45 14.19 0.64
C ALA A 357 9.93 14.39 0.54
N ILE A 358 9.16 13.29 0.45
CA ILE A 358 7.69 13.31 0.48
C ILE A 358 7.20 14.02 1.76
N VAL A 359 7.70 13.62 2.93
CA VAL A 359 7.34 14.26 4.21
C VAL A 359 7.79 15.71 4.27
N ALA A 360 9.02 16.01 3.83
CA ALA A 360 9.54 17.39 3.83
C ALA A 360 8.68 18.32 2.96
N SER A 361 8.17 17.84 1.83
CA SER A 361 7.30 18.62 0.94
C SER A 361 6.00 19.07 1.60
N ARG A 362 5.53 18.35 2.62
CA ARG A 362 4.27 18.64 3.35
C ARG A 362 4.48 19.27 4.72
N SER A 363 5.74 19.56 5.08
CA SER A 363 6.07 20.27 6.32
C SER A 363 5.65 21.75 6.27
N GLY A 364 5.55 22.39 7.44
CA GLY A 364 5.16 23.79 7.55
C GLY A 364 3.68 24.00 7.25
N THR A 365 3.36 24.87 6.29
CA THR A 365 1.96 25.21 5.93
C THR A 365 1.48 24.54 4.64
N ASN A 366 2.25 23.60 4.07
CA ASN A 366 1.87 22.88 2.85
C ASN A 366 1.09 21.59 3.17
N ASN A 367 0.10 21.71 4.05
CA ASN A 367 -0.77 20.65 4.54
C ASN A 367 -2.09 21.28 5.01
N ASP A 368 -3.06 20.44 5.33
CA ASP A 368 -4.44 20.79 5.65
C ASP A 368 -4.68 20.95 7.16
N ASN A 369 -3.63 20.95 8.00
CA ASN A 369 -3.79 21.03 9.45
C ASN A 369 -4.61 22.26 9.89
N ASP A 370 -4.30 23.43 9.32
CA ASP A 370 -4.97 24.70 9.63
C ASP A 370 -6.47 24.68 9.26
N LEU A 371 -6.88 23.84 8.30
CA LEU A 371 -8.28 23.72 7.86
C LEU A 371 -9.15 23.04 8.91
N ILE A 372 -8.57 22.14 9.71
CA ILE A 372 -9.29 21.39 10.74
C ILE A 372 -8.83 21.71 12.16
N GLY A 373 -7.82 22.57 12.32
CA GLY A 373 -7.25 22.93 13.63
C GLY A 373 -6.36 21.84 14.23
N LEU A 374 -5.73 20.99 13.41
CA LEU A 374 -4.84 19.94 13.90
C LEU A 374 -3.49 20.52 14.35
N ASP A 375 -3.17 20.39 15.64
CA ASP A 375 -1.85 20.70 16.17
C ASP A 375 -0.81 19.64 15.71
N PRO A 376 0.26 20.02 14.98
CA PRO A 376 1.33 19.08 14.60
C PRO A 376 1.97 18.35 15.78
N ASP A 377 1.92 18.94 16.97
CA ASP A 377 2.57 18.46 18.19
C ASP A 377 1.59 17.70 19.11
N ILE A 378 0.37 17.39 18.66
CA ILE A 378 -0.72 16.79 19.49
C ILE A 378 -0.33 15.50 20.22
N PHE A 379 0.59 14.72 19.65
CA PHE A 379 1.13 13.49 20.24
C PHE A 379 2.60 13.61 20.65
N SER A 380 3.12 14.83 20.79
CA SER A 380 4.48 15.09 21.26
C SER A 380 4.47 15.63 22.70
N GLY A 381 5.41 15.16 23.53
CA GLY A 381 5.59 15.67 24.89
C GLY A 381 4.42 15.42 25.85
N GLU A 382 4.04 16.45 26.62
CA GLU A 382 2.94 16.39 27.58
C GLU A 382 1.64 16.80 26.86
N SER A 383 0.98 15.84 26.22
CA SER A 383 -0.33 16.05 25.57
C SER A 383 -1.31 16.75 26.51
N ASP A 384 -2.22 17.56 25.97
CA ASP A 384 -3.33 18.20 26.72
C ASP A 384 -4.33 17.20 27.33
N GLY A 385 -4.11 15.90 27.10
CA GLY A 385 -4.99 14.81 27.48
C GLY A 385 -5.61 14.13 26.28
N THR A 386 -5.51 14.73 25.08
CA THR A 386 -5.99 14.15 23.83
C THR A 386 -5.33 12.82 23.56
N ARG A 387 -6.16 11.81 23.34
CA ARG A 387 -5.75 10.42 23.07
C ARG A 387 -6.21 9.94 21.70
N ARG A 388 -7.17 10.62 21.07
CA ARG A 388 -7.74 10.24 19.78
C ARG A 388 -7.75 11.40 18.80
N VAL A 389 -7.44 11.11 17.54
CA VAL A 389 -7.57 12.03 16.40
C VAL A 389 -8.29 11.32 15.26
N ASP A 390 -9.37 11.92 14.77
CA ASP A 390 -10.11 11.46 13.60
C ASP A 390 -9.83 12.42 12.43
N LEU A 391 -9.19 11.92 11.38
CA LEU A 391 -8.73 12.68 10.22
C LEU A 391 -9.72 12.51 9.05
N PRO A 392 -10.37 13.60 8.59
CA PRO A 392 -11.14 13.57 7.34
C PRO A 392 -10.19 13.63 6.14
N CYS A 393 -10.70 13.58 4.92
CA CYS A 393 -9.90 13.58 3.69
C CYS A 393 -8.94 14.77 3.60
N GLY A 394 -7.71 14.52 3.15
CA GLY A 394 -6.69 15.55 2.98
C GLY A 394 -5.27 15.11 3.35
N HIS A 395 -4.37 16.08 3.41
CA HIS A 395 -2.95 15.90 3.70
C HIS A 395 -2.60 16.51 5.06
N TYR A 396 -2.26 15.71 6.07
CA TYR A 396 -1.99 16.19 7.43
C TYR A 396 -0.56 15.92 7.86
N TYR A 397 -0.04 16.78 8.73
CA TYR A 397 1.33 16.70 9.21
C TYR A 397 1.38 16.61 10.74
N LEU A 398 2.19 15.69 11.26
CA LEU A 398 2.58 15.63 12.67
C LEU A 398 4.11 15.75 12.77
N SER A 399 4.59 16.41 13.82
CA SER A 399 6.02 16.52 14.06
C SER A 399 6.64 15.18 14.44
N GLU A 400 5.98 14.44 15.33
CA GLU A 400 6.32 13.09 15.78
C GLU A 400 5.11 12.43 16.46
N ILE A 401 5.22 11.14 16.78
CA ILE A 401 4.29 10.47 17.69
C ILE A 401 5.12 9.90 18.85
N ALA A 402 5.08 10.57 20.00
CA ALA A 402 5.88 10.24 21.18
C ALA A 402 5.00 10.15 22.43
N THR A 403 4.42 8.97 22.68
CA THR A 403 3.37 8.80 23.70
C THR A 403 3.70 7.71 24.74
N THR A 404 3.28 7.96 25.98
CA THR A 404 3.41 7.04 27.13
C THR A 404 2.07 6.46 27.62
N GLN A 405 1.01 6.72 26.88
CA GLN A 405 -0.35 6.28 27.12
C GLN A 405 -0.92 5.73 25.80
N PRO A 406 -2.06 5.02 25.77
CA PRO A 406 -2.62 4.52 24.51
C PRO A 406 -3.18 5.66 23.64
N VAL A 407 -2.93 5.67 22.32
CA VAL A 407 -3.54 6.64 21.39
C VAL A 407 -4.25 5.94 20.23
N THR A 408 -5.26 6.60 19.67
CA THR A 408 -5.98 6.16 18.46
C THR A 408 -5.93 7.24 17.37
N LEU A 409 -5.61 6.84 16.15
CA LEU A 409 -5.75 7.64 14.94
C LEU A 409 -6.73 6.94 14.00
N VAL A 410 -7.76 7.64 13.52
CA VAL A 410 -8.73 7.08 12.56
C VAL A 410 -8.79 7.96 11.32
N ALA A 411 -8.65 7.38 10.13
CA ALA A 411 -8.99 8.09 8.89
C ALA A 411 -10.45 7.79 8.50
N THR A 412 -11.20 8.83 8.14
CA THR A 412 -12.62 8.71 7.74
C THR A 412 -12.85 8.99 6.25
N GLY A 413 -11.80 9.35 5.50
CA GLY A 413 -11.76 9.36 4.04
C GLY A 413 -10.33 9.33 3.52
N ASN A 414 -10.12 9.61 2.23
CA ASN A 414 -8.79 9.54 1.60
C ASN A 414 -7.81 10.52 2.23
N THR A 415 -6.87 9.97 3.00
CA THR A 415 -6.02 10.71 3.92
C THR A 415 -4.55 10.36 3.71
N ALA A 416 -3.69 11.36 3.66
CA ALA A 416 -2.25 11.19 3.79
C ALA A 416 -1.75 11.84 5.09
N LEU A 417 -1.04 11.08 5.90
CA LEU A 417 -0.44 11.53 7.16
C LEU A 417 1.08 11.53 7.04
N TYR A 418 1.70 12.70 7.18
CA TYR A 418 3.14 12.91 7.12
C TYR A 418 3.70 13.13 8.52
N ILE A 419 4.68 12.33 8.92
CA ILE A 419 5.31 12.38 10.24
C ILE A 419 6.78 12.78 10.07
N GLY A 420 7.13 13.97 10.54
CA GLY A 420 8.46 14.56 10.39
C GLY A 420 9.58 13.84 11.15
N GLY A 421 9.22 13.23 12.28
CA GLY A 421 10.13 12.54 13.19
C GLY A 421 9.82 11.05 13.31
N ASP A 422 10.08 10.51 14.49
CA ASP A 422 9.86 9.11 14.80
C ASP A 422 8.45 8.85 15.32
N ILE A 423 8.00 7.60 15.21
CA ILE A 423 6.92 7.05 16.02
C ILE A 423 7.57 6.25 17.15
N ASN A 424 7.59 6.79 18.36
CA ASN A 424 8.18 6.18 19.54
C ASN A 424 7.14 6.03 20.65
N SER A 425 6.72 4.79 20.93
CA SER A 425 5.70 4.56 21.98
C SER A 425 6.08 3.51 23.00
N SER A 426 5.74 3.79 24.26
CA SER A 426 5.74 2.81 25.35
C SER A 426 4.34 2.29 25.70
N SER A 427 3.32 2.68 24.94
CA SER A 427 1.92 2.25 25.09
C SER A 427 1.32 1.85 23.73
N PRO A 428 0.17 1.15 23.71
CA PRO A 428 -0.48 0.78 22.46
C PRO A 428 -0.77 2.00 21.57
N ILE A 429 -0.41 1.90 20.30
CA ILE A 429 -0.88 2.82 19.25
C ILE A 429 -1.86 2.02 18.40
N HIS A 430 -3.05 2.58 18.21
CA HIS A 430 -4.04 2.08 17.28
C HIS A 430 -4.17 3.08 16.13
N ILE A 431 -3.90 2.66 14.90
CA ILE A 431 -4.19 3.46 13.71
C ILE A 431 -5.14 2.66 12.84
N THR A 432 -6.28 3.21 12.44
CA THR A 432 -7.26 2.46 11.63
C THR A 432 -7.96 3.37 10.61
N VAL A 433 -8.76 2.78 9.74
CA VAL A 433 -9.51 3.47 8.68
C VAL A 433 -10.96 2.97 8.67
N THR A 434 -11.90 3.82 8.27
CA THR A 434 -13.26 3.36 7.97
C THR A 434 -13.29 2.61 6.62
N PRO A 435 -14.31 1.77 6.36
CA PRO A 435 -14.39 0.98 5.11
C PRO A 435 -14.45 1.82 3.82
N THR A 436 -14.73 3.12 3.94
CA THR A 436 -14.80 4.07 2.81
C THR A 436 -13.56 4.96 2.70
N ALA A 437 -12.55 4.75 3.55
CA ALA A 437 -11.38 5.61 3.67
C ALA A 437 -10.10 4.89 3.26
N GLN A 438 -9.14 5.65 2.76
CA GLN A 438 -7.77 5.21 2.53
C GLN A 438 -6.82 6.03 3.41
N LEU A 439 -5.77 5.41 3.94
CA LEU A 439 -4.75 6.07 4.74
C LEU A 439 -3.34 5.70 4.28
N ASP A 440 -2.61 6.70 3.80
CA ASP A 440 -1.17 6.64 3.56
C ASP A 440 -0.40 7.35 4.67
N ILE A 441 0.51 6.65 5.32
CA ILE A 441 1.34 7.21 6.39
C ILE A 441 2.78 7.26 5.90
N PHE A 442 3.38 8.45 5.88
CA PHE A 442 4.78 8.65 5.53
C PHE A 442 5.56 9.09 6.77
N VAL A 443 6.53 8.31 7.20
CA VAL A 443 7.35 8.56 8.39
C VAL A 443 8.77 8.85 7.95
N ALA A 444 9.24 10.08 8.13
CA ALA A 444 10.63 10.44 7.82
C ALA A 444 11.63 9.79 8.79
N GLY A 445 11.22 9.59 10.05
CA GLY A 445 11.97 8.86 11.07
C GLY A 445 11.70 7.36 11.07
N SER A 446 11.95 6.72 12.22
CA SER A 446 11.77 5.28 12.44
C SER A 446 10.54 5.02 13.33
N VAL A 447 10.06 3.77 13.32
CA VAL A 447 8.93 3.33 14.15
C VAL A 447 9.41 2.35 15.20
N LYS A 448 9.17 2.65 16.48
CA LYS A 448 9.53 1.80 17.60
C LYS A 448 8.40 1.71 18.62
N THR A 449 7.92 0.49 18.85
CA THR A 449 6.84 0.22 19.82
C THR A 449 7.26 -0.86 20.82
N ASN A 450 6.79 -0.73 22.06
CA ASN A 450 7.20 -1.62 23.18
C ASN A 450 6.05 -2.38 23.85
N THR A 451 4.81 -2.15 23.44
CA THR A 451 3.61 -2.67 24.13
C THR A 451 2.45 -2.98 23.18
N GLY A 452 2.69 -2.94 21.87
CA GLY A 452 1.70 -3.20 20.83
C GLY A 452 1.58 -2.04 19.83
N LEU A 453 1.42 -2.39 18.56
CA LEU A 453 1.06 -1.50 17.46
C LEU A 453 -0.03 -2.23 16.68
N LYS A 454 -1.25 -1.69 16.69
CA LYS A 454 -2.37 -2.22 15.90
C LYS A 454 -2.61 -1.26 14.74
N LEU A 455 -2.45 -1.77 13.53
CA LEU A 455 -2.68 -1.00 12.30
C LEU A 455 -3.85 -1.62 11.52
N GLY A 456 -4.75 -0.76 11.04
CA GLY A 456 -5.80 -1.05 10.08
C GLY A 456 -6.81 -2.09 10.51
N SER A 457 -7.36 -2.78 9.52
CA SER A 457 -8.37 -3.84 9.68
C SER A 457 -8.13 -4.95 8.66
N PRO A 458 -8.27 -6.23 9.05
CA PRO A 458 -8.15 -7.34 8.12
C PRO A 458 -9.29 -7.38 7.08
N ASN A 459 -10.37 -6.62 7.27
CA ASN A 459 -11.45 -6.48 6.27
C ASN A 459 -11.04 -5.70 5.02
N PHE A 460 -9.99 -4.87 5.10
CA PHE A 460 -9.60 -3.99 4.01
C PHE A 460 -8.14 -3.52 4.18
N PRO A 461 -7.17 -4.42 4.33
CA PRO A 461 -5.80 -4.03 4.63
C PRO A 461 -5.18 -3.20 3.50
N ALA A 462 -5.59 -3.38 2.23
CA ALA A 462 -5.09 -2.55 1.12
C ALA A 462 -5.39 -1.05 1.26
N LEU A 463 -6.32 -0.66 2.15
CA LEU A 463 -6.65 0.75 2.40
C LEU A 463 -5.68 1.44 3.39
N LEU A 464 -4.80 0.71 4.09
CA LEU A 464 -3.80 1.30 4.97
C LEU A 464 -2.38 0.94 4.52
N ARG A 465 -1.56 1.97 4.31
CA ARG A 465 -0.17 1.82 3.88
C ARG A 465 0.73 2.73 4.70
N MET A 466 1.89 2.22 5.10
CA MET A 466 2.89 2.97 5.86
C MET A 466 4.25 2.87 5.19
N TYR A 467 4.88 4.01 4.94
CA TYR A 467 6.19 4.15 4.33
C TYR A 467 7.15 4.79 5.33
N VAL A 468 8.23 4.10 5.69
CA VAL A 468 9.18 4.48 6.74
C VAL A 468 10.55 4.70 6.13
N GLY A 469 11.02 5.96 6.18
CA GLY A 469 12.31 6.40 5.65
C GLY A 469 13.47 6.36 6.65
N GLY A 470 13.20 6.09 7.93
CA GLY A 470 14.20 6.03 8.97
C GLY A 470 15.14 4.82 8.85
N VAL A 471 16.42 5.02 9.20
CA VAL A 471 17.48 4.01 9.10
C VAL A 471 17.31 2.84 10.08
N ASP A 472 16.57 3.01 11.16
CA ASP A 472 16.25 1.92 12.07
C ASP A 472 15.01 1.14 11.60
N GLY A 473 14.17 1.73 10.72
CA GLY A 473 12.99 1.07 10.17
C GLY A 473 11.86 0.89 11.19
N VAL A 474 11.23 -0.28 11.17
CA VAL A 474 10.13 -0.65 12.07
C VAL A 474 10.60 -1.71 13.05
N HIS A 475 10.60 -1.38 14.34
CA HIS A 475 11.03 -2.26 15.42
C HIS A 475 9.92 -2.46 16.45
N ALA A 476 9.30 -3.65 16.45
CA ALA A 476 8.32 -4.07 17.45
C ALA A 476 9.00 -4.93 18.54
N ASN A 477 9.05 -4.44 19.78
CA ASN A 477 9.68 -5.19 20.88
C ASN A 477 8.74 -6.18 21.58
N THR A 478 7.48 -6.24 21.16
CA THR A 478 6.42 -7.14 21.62
C THR A 478 5.66 -7.68 20.43
N SER A 479 4.63 -8.49 20.67
CA SER A 479 3.71 -8.86 19.60
C SER A 479 3.11 -7.62 18.92
N ALA A 480 2.96 -7.69 17.60
CA ALA A 480 2.40 -6.62 16.78
C ALA A 480 1.50 -7.22 15.70
N ASP A 481 0.34 -6.57 15.51
CA ASP A 481 -0.70 -6.99 14.57
C ASP A 481 -0.86 -5.88 13.53
N PHE A 482 -0.43 -6.15 12.30
CA PHE A 482 -0.51 -5.21 11.19
C PHE A 482 -1.56 -5.65 10.20
N SER A 483 -2.60 -4.86 10.01
CA SER A 483 -3.49 -4.99 8.87
C SER A 483 -3.24 -3.83 7.91
N GLY A 484 -2.43 -4.08 6.89
CA GLY A 484 -1.95 -3.06 5.97
C GLY A 484 -0.63 -3.43 5.32
N TYR A 485 -0.05 -2.45 4.61
CA TYR A 485 1.21 -2.61 3.91
C TYR A 485 2.29 -1.72 4.51
N ILE A 486 3.47 -2.28 4.76
CA ILE A 486 4.58 -1.55 5.36
C ILE A 486 5.79 -1.59 4.44
N TYR A 487 6.25 -0.43 4.01
CA TYR A 487 7.54 -0.22 3.39
C TYR A 487 8.51 0.39 4.42
N ALA A 488 9.67 -0.19 4.60
CA ALA A 488 10.72 0.31 5.49
C ALA A 488 12.09 0.12 4.84
N VAL A 489 12.59 1.15 4.14
CA VAL A 489 13.92 1.17 3.51
C VAL A 489 14.45 2.59 3.61
N PRO A 490 15.70 2.83 4.06
CA PRO A 490 16.83 1.91 4.31
C PRO A 490 16.73 1.05 5.58
N GLY A 491 15.76 1.30 6.45
CA GLY A 491 15.57 0.50 7.67
C GLY A 491 15.11 -0.93 7.40
N GLY A 492 14.87 -1.71 8.43
CA GLY A 492 14.29 -3.06 8.28
C GLY A 492 12.99 -3.20 9.06
N ILE A 493 12.34 -4.35 8.93
CA ILE A 493 11.19 -4.72 9.75
C ILE A 493 11.67 -5.80 10.70
N LYS A 494 11.73 -5.47 11.99
CA LYS A 494 12.22 -6.38 13.03
C LYS A 494 11.21 -6.52 14.14
N SER A 495 10.94 -7.77 14.52
CA SER A 495 10.13 -8.07 15.70
C SER A 495 10.89 -8.98 16.66
N THR A 496 10.80 -8.67 17.96
CA THR A 496 11.24 -9.59 19.01
C THR A 496 10.12 -10.48 19.56
N GLY A 497 8.86 -10.16 19.28
CA GLY A 497 7.69 -10.99 19.58
C GLY A 497 7.04 -11.56 18.32
N SER A 498 5.88 -12.21 18.47
CA SER A 498 5.11 -12.68 17.31
C SER A 498 4.67 -11.51 16.43
N LEU A 499 4.78 -11.67 15.14
CA LEU A 499 4.35 -10.68 14.15
C LEU A 499 3.24 -11.30 13.32
N GLU A 500 2.05 -10.73 13.35
CA GLU A 500 0.93 -11.14 12.49
C GLU A 500 0.59 -9.99 11.53
N VAL A 501 0.60 -10.27 10.23
CA VAL A 501 0.38 -9.28 9.17
C VAL A 501 -0.75 -9.74 8.27
N PHE A 502 -1.84 -8.99 8.18
CA PHE A 502 -2.83 -9.05 7.11
C PHE A 502 -2.49 -7.98 6.08
N GLY A 503 -1.89 -8.36 4.95
CA GLY A 503 -1.28 -7.45 4.00
C GLY A 503 0.15 -7.88 3.67
N GLY A 504 1.06 -6.93 3.45
CA GLY A 504 2.41 -7.24 2.98
C GLY A 504 3.49 -6.33 3.58
N VAL A 505 4.71 -6.83 3.60
CA VAL A 505 5.87 -6.07 4.09
C VAL A 505 6.98 -5.99 3.06
N PHE A 506 7.60 -4.82 2.98
CA PHE A 506 8.77 -4.53 2.16
C PHE A 506 9.83 -3.88 3.04
N GLY A 507 10.99 -4.52 3.23
CA GLY A 507 12.04 -4.04 4.13
C GLY A 507 13.45 -4.08 3.53
N GLN A 508 14.40 -3.28 4.05
CA GLN A 508 15.81 -3.52 3.74
C GLN A 508 16.23 -4.90 4.25
N SER A 509 15.81 -5.26 5.46
CA SER A 509 15.91 -6.59 6.04
C SER A 509 14.62 -6.92 6.78
N VAL A 510 14.20 -8.19 6.77
CA VAL A 510 13.03 -8.64 7.53
C VAL A 510 13.48 -9.71 8.53
N ALA A 511 13.25 -9.46 9.82
CA ALA A 511 13.71 -10.35 10.88
C ALA A 511 12.66 -10.58 11.97
N THR A 512 12.35 -11.84 12.26
CA THR A 512 11.44 -12.24 13.35
C THR A 512 12.13 -13.19 14.33
N ASN A 513 12.13 -12.81 15.61
CA ASN A 513 12.73 -13.65 16.68
C ASN A 513 11.72 -14.58 17.36
N ASP A 514 10.45 -14.55 16.95
CA ASP A 514 9.43 -15.51 17.34
C ASP A 514 8.69 -16.00 16.09
N GLU A 515 7.38 -16.13 16.11
CA GLU A 515 6.58 -16.46 14.93
C GLU A 515 6.34 -15.22 14.04
N GLY A 516 6.48 -15.37 12.72
CA GLY A 516 6.06 -14.37 11.74
C GLY A 516 4.99 -14.94 10.82
N ARG A 517 3.74 -14.47 10.95
CA ARG A 517 2.60 -14.86 10.13
C ARG A 517 2.26 -13.71 9.17
N TYR A 518 2.21 -14.01 7.88
CA TYR A 518 1.91 -13.06 6.82
C TYR A 518 0.76 -13.59 5.99
N HIS A 519 -0.31 -12.80 5.88
CA HIS A 519 -1.55 -13.12 5.20
C HIS A 519 -1.71 -12.09 4.08
N PHE A 520 -1.08 -12.37 2.94
CA PHE A 520 -1.02 -11.42 1.82
C PHE A 520 -2.40 -11.15 1.26
N ASP A 521 -2.83 -9.89 1.32
CA ASP A 521 -4.04 -9.48 0.64
C ASP A 521 -3.72 -9.18 -0.83
N ARG A 522 -4.40 -9.87 -1.75
CA ARG A 522 -4.18 -9.70 -3.18
C ARG A 522 -4.82 -8.44 -3.73
N ARG A 523 -5.73 -7.82 -2.96
CA ARG A 523 -6.43 -6.59 -3.36
C ARG A 523 -5.48 -5.40 -3.57
N ILE A 524 -4.28 -5.44 -2.99
CA ILE A 524 -3.27 -4.39 -3.19
C ILE A 524 -2.80 -4.26 -4.64
N ASN A 525 -2.91 -5.31 -5.45
CA ASN A 525 -2.41 -5.32 -6.84
C ASN A 525 -3.36 -4.65 -7.85
N VAL A 526 -4.51 -4.15 -7.37
CA VAL A 526 -5.54 -3.45 -8.16
C VAL A 526 -6.06 -2.20 -7.44
N ILE A 527 -5.26 -1.65 -6.51
CA ILE A 527 -5.65 -0.46 -5.73
C ILE A 527 -5.43 0.85 -6.52
N GLY A 528 -4.54 0.81 -7.52
CA GLY A 528 -4.19 1.85 -8.47
C GLY A 528 -5.27 2.12 -9.51
N ASP A 529 -6.22 1.21 -9.72
CA ASP A 529 -7.40 1.43 -10.58
C ASP A 529 -8.21 2.70 -10.18
N SER A 530 -8.09 3.10 -8.90
CA SER A 530 -8.74 4.32 -8.38
C SER A 530 -7.99 5.62 -8.73
N CYS A 531 -6.79 5.52 -9.30
CA CYS A 531 -5.98 6.64 -9.71
C CYS A 531 -6.44 7.15 -11.09
N PRO A 532 -6.45 8.47 -11.33
CA PRO A 532 -6.86 9.02 -12.63
C PRO A 532 -5.99 8.49 -13.77
N ASP A 533 -6.61 8.23 -14.92
CA ASP A 533 -5.90 7.72 -16.09
C ASP A 533 -4.85 8.75 -16.56
N PRO A 534 -3.61 8.31 -16.82
CA PRO A 534 -2.60 9.12 -17.47
C PRO A 534 -3.03 10.00 -18.67
N ALA A 535 -4.04 9.59 -19.46
CA ALA A 535 -4.50 10.28 -20.66
C ALA A 535 -5.42 11.50 -20.42
N ASP A 536 -5.98 11.65 -19.21
CA ASP A 536 -6.94 12.71 -18.88
C ASP A 536 -6.29 13.96 -18.25
N ASN A 537 -4.97 13.94 -18.00
CA ASN A 537 -4.25 15.09 -17.46
C ASN A 537 -3.47 15.80 -18.57
N PRO A 538 -3.85 17.02 -18.99
CA PRO A 538 -3.05 17.79 -19.94
C PRO A 538 -1.68 18.07 -19.31
N ASP A 539 -0.63 17.60 -19.97
CA ASP A 539 0.77 17.84 -19.61
C ASP A 539 0.96 19.32 -19.20
N PRO A 540 1.40 19.61 -17.96
CA PRO A 540 1.63 20.98 -17.50
C PRO A 540 2.83 21.65 -18.17
N ASP A 541 3.64 20.93 -18.95
CA ASP A 541 4.74 21.48 -19.74
C ASP A 541 4.50 21.29 -21.25
N PRO A 542 3.56 22.04 -21.87
CA PRO A 542 3.46 22.05 -23.32
C PRO A 542 4.78 22.60 -23.87
N ASP A 543 5.54 21.73 -24.56
CA ASP A 543 6.80 22.07 -25.25
C ASP A 543 6.72 23.51 -25.78
N PRO A 544 7.56 24.43 -25.29
CA PRO A 544 7.48 25.85 -25.63
C PRO A 544 7.80 26.13 -27.11
N ASN A 545 8.02 25.10 -27.92
CA ASN A 545 8.25 25.23 -29.34
C ASN A 545 7.57 24.12 -30.15
N PRO A 546 6.24 24.16 -30.33
CA PRO A 546 5.59 23.30 -31.31
C PRO A 546 6.09 23.74 -32.69
N GLY A 547 7.06 23.00 -33.22
CA GLY A 547 7.49 23.15 -34.60
C GLY A 547 6.28 23.02 -35.53
N PRO A 548 6.27 23.70 -36.69
CA PRO A 548 5.07 23.90 -37.49
C PRO A 548 4.49 22.66 -38.19
N ASP A 549 4.87 21.45 -37.78
CA ASP A 549 4.48 20.18 -38.40
C ASP A 549 3.65 19.26 -37.49
N ALA A 550 3.10 19.75 -36.36
CA ALA A 550 2.09 19.04 -35.58
C ALA A 550 0.72 19.10 -36.30
N GLY A 551 0.63 18.39 -37.42
CA GLY A 551 -0.57 18.26 -38.23
C GLY A 551 -0.65 16.86 -38.82
N THR A 552 -1.54 16.06 -38.24
CA THR A 552 -2.09 14.80 -38.78
C THR A 552 -1.07 13.75 -39.20
N ASP A 553 -0.80 12.78 -38.33
CA ASP A 553 -0.57 11.42 -38.82
C ASP A 553 -1.21 10.38 -37.87
N PRO A 554 -1.88 9.34 -38.39
CA PRO A 554 -2.51 8.29 -37.61
C PRO A 554 -1.48 7.26 -37.15
N GLU A 555 -1.75 6.64 -36.00
CA GLU A 555 -0.99 5.47 -35.53
C GLU A 555 -0.84 4.41 -36.63
N PRO A 556 0.38 3.87 -36.87
CA PRO A 556 0.52 2.67 -37.65
C PRO A 556 0.68 1.45 -36.74
N ASP A 557 -0.30 0.56 -36.84
CA ASP A 557 -0.20 -0.86 -36.50
C ASP A 557 1.11 -1.50 -37.00
N ALA A 558 1.66 -2.36 -36.14
CA ALA A 558 2.47 -3.55 -36.42
C ALA A 558 3.02 -3.77 -37.85
N GLY A 559 4.35 -3.73 -37.99
CA GLY A 559 5.01 -4.27 -39.18
C GLY A 559 6.53 -4.09 -39.21
N ALA A 560 7.23 -5.21 -39.05
CA ALA A 560 8.66 -5.44 -39.24
C ALA A 560 9.44 -4.48 -40.17
N ASP A 561 10.49 -3.84 -39.65
CA ASP A 561 11.77 -3.75 -40.35
C ASP A 561 12.92 -3.46 -39.37
N ALA A 562 13.94 -4.32 -39.41
CA ALA A 562 15.16 -4.19 -38.64
C ALA A 562 16.13 -3.22 -39.34
N GLY A 563 16.57 -2.19 -38.62
CA GLY A 563 17.68 -1.31 -39.00
C GLY A 563 18.47 -0.89 -37.75
N PRO A 564 19.81 -0.99 -37.74
CA PRO A 564 20.62 -0.74 -36.55
C PRO A 564 20.94 0.76 -36.42
N ASP A 565 21.15 1.22 -35.19
CA ASP A 565 21.56 2.58 -34.80
C ASP A 565 20.43 3.56 -34.41
N ALA A 566 19.43 3.08 -33.66
CA ALA A 566 18.89 3.88 -32.56
C ALA A 566 19.61 3.44 -31.29
N GLY A 567 20.32 4.37 -30.65
CA GLY A 567 21.09 4.10 -29.44
C GLY A 567 20.17 3.59 -28.33
N THR A 568 20.31 2.32 -28.01
CA THR A 568 19.81 1.74 -26.76
C THR A 568 20.75 2.21 -25.65
N GLU A 569 20.47 3.37 -25.05
CA GLU A 569 20.53 3.32 -23.59
C GLU A 569 19.36 2.41 -23.20
N PRO A 570 19.60 1.24 -22.59
CA PRO A 570 18.49 0.50 -22.03
C PRO A 570 17.86 1.44 -21.00
N GLU A 571 16.65 1.90 -21.28
CA GLU A 571 15.68 2.18 -20.22
C GLU A 571 15.86 1.05 -19.20
N PRO A 572 16.01 1.33 -17.88
CA PRO A 572 16.09 0.24 -16.92
C PRO A 572 14.92 -0.70 -17.21
N ASP A 573 15.19 -2.00 -17.35
CA ASP A 573 14.19 -3.02 -17.69
C ASP A 573 13.08 -2.98 -16.62
N ILE A 574 12.08 -2.11 -16.79
CA ILE A 574 10.89 -2.07 -15.97
C ILE A 574 10.02 -3.19 -16.51
N CYS A 575 10.03 -4.30 -15.78
CA CYS A 575 9.10 -5.39 -15.99
C CYS A 575 7.63 -4.93 -15.89
N GLY A 576 6.72 -5.66 -16.51
CA GLY A 576 5.28 -5.40 -16.48
C GLY A 576 4.67 -5.68 -15.12
N THR A 577 3.79 -4.78 -14.68
CA THR A 577 2.92 -4.86 -13.52
C THR A 577 1.58 -5.51 -13.87
N THR A 578 0.66 -5.60 -12.91
CA THR A 578 -0.63 -6.27 -13.14
C THR A 578 -1.37 -5.66 -14.33
N SER A 579 -1.92 -6.52 -15.18
CA SER A 579 -2.66 -6.15 -16.40
C SER A 579 -1.79 -5.59 -17.55
N ASP A 580 -0.47 -5.49 -17.38
CA ASP A 580 0.43 -5.15 -18.49
C ASP A 580 0.55 -6.35 -19.45
N GLU A 581 0.56 -6.07 -20.75
CA GLU A 581 0.73 -7.11 -21.77
C GLU A 581 2.09 -7.80 -21.65
N CYS A 582 2.13 -9.10 -21.92
CA CYS A 582 3.32 -9.92 -21.84
C CYS A 582 3.33 -11.00 -22.93
N GLY A 583 4.53 -11.33 -23.43
CA GLY A 583 4.75 -12.49 -24.29
C GLY A 583 5.21 -13.72 -23.51
N SER A 584 5.75 -13.50 -22.31
CA SER A 584 6.34 -14.51 -21.45
C SER A 584 6.45 -14.01 -20.01
N SER A 585 6.59 -14.93 -19.04
CA SER A 585 6.70 -14.53 -17.63
C SER A 585 7.95 -13.70 -17.29
N SER A 586 8.96 -13.65 -18.17
CA SER A 586 10.10 -12.74 -17.98
C SER A 586 9.77 -11.28 -18.27
N ASP A 587 8.66 -11.04 -18.97
CA ASP A 587 8.17 -9.68 -19.23
C ASP A 587 7.44 -9.12 -18.00
N CYS A 588 7.17 -9.96 -16.98
CA CYS A 588 6.41 -9.60 -15.78
C CYS A 588 7.29 -9.46 -14.55
N CYS A 589 6.96 -8.49 -13.72
CA CYS A 589 7.62 -8.21 -12.46
C CYS A 589 7.34 -9.32 -11.45
N ALA A 590 8.37 -10.04 -10.98
CA ALA A 590 8.20 -11.13 -10.03
C ALA A 590 7.36 -10.68 -8.80
N PRO A 591 6.40 -11.49 -8.33
CA PRO A 591 6.10 -12.87 -8.70
C PRO A 591 5.11 -13.00 -9.87
N LEU A 592 4.75 -11.91 -10.54
CA LEU A 592 3.80 -11.94 -11.64
C LEU A 592 4.32 -12.85 -12.75
N ILE A 593 3.39 -13.56 -13.38
CA ILE A 593 3.64 -14.41 -14.53
C ILE A 593 2.78 -13.93 -15.69
N CYS A 594 3.21 -14.24 -16.90
CA CYS A 594 2.38 -13.97 -18.05
C CYS A 594 1.25 -14.99 -18.10
N GLY A 595 0.04 -14.51 -17.83
CA GLY A 595 -1.16 -15.33 -17.84
C GLY A 595 -1.54 -15.74 -19.25
N SER A 596 -2.37 -16.79 -19.37
CA SER A 596 -2.89 -17.27 -20.65
C SER A 596 -3.61 -16.22 -21.53
N ALA A 597 -4.06 -15.10 -20.94
CA ALA A 597 -4.63 -13.97 -21.65
C ALA A 597 -3.58 -13.03 -22.30
N GLY A 598 -2.28 -13.25 -22.03
CA GLY A 598 -1.20 -12.38 -22.48
C GLY A 598 -1.00 -11.15 -21.59
N GLU A 599 -1.42 -11.22 -20.32
CA GLU A 599 -1.29 -10.15 -19.33
C GLU A 599 -0.54 -10.64 -18.08
N CYS A 600 0.21 -9.76 -17.44
CA CYS A 600 0.92 -10.06 -16.20
C CYS A 600 -0.09 -10.21 -15.05
N VAL A 601 -0.09 -11.38 -14.41
CA VAL A 601 -1.01 -11.73 -13.33
C VAL A 601 -0.27 -12.43 -12.19
N LEU A 602 -0.75 -12.25 -10.97
CA LEU A 602 -0.15 -12.85 -9.77
C LEU A 602 -0.38 -14.37 -9.70
N MET A 603 -1.51 -14.85 -10.25
CA MET A 603 -1.87 -16.26 -10.37
C MET A 603 -2.74 -16.47 -11.62
N GLU A 604 -2.62 -17.62 -12.27
CA GLU A 604 -3.53 -18.04 -13.37
C GLU A 604 -4.81 -18.73 -12.86
N CYS A 605 -4.89 -19.00 -11.56
CA CYS A 605 -5.96 -19.76 -10.94
C CYS A 605 -6.74 -18.92 -9.91
N GLN A 606 -8.01 -19.23 -9.76
CA GLN A 606 -8.98 -18.64 -8.86
C GLN A 606 -8.84 -19.24 -7.45
N PRO A 607 -8.92 -18.43 -6.39
CA PRO A 607 -8.84 -18.91 -5.01
C PRO A 607 -10.06 -19.73 -4.62
N ALA A 608 -10.02 -20.40 -3.46
CA ALA A 608 -11.20 -21.09 -2.92
C ALA A 608 -12.40 -20.12 -2.81
N ASN A 609 -13.59 -20.63 -3.11
CA ASN A 609 -14.86 -19.91 -3.20
C ASN A 609 -14.97 -18.83 -4.29
N ALA A 610 -13.95 -18.64 -5.13
CA ALA A 610 -14.11 -17.86 -6.36
C ALA A 610 -14.80 -18.69 -7.45
N ALA A 611 -15.48 -17.99 -8.37
CA ALA A 611 -16.22 -18.63 -9.44
C ALA A 611 -15.27 -19.40 -10.38
N CYS A 612 -15.70 -20.58 -10.83
CA CYS A 612 -14.93 -21.44 -11.72
C CYS A 612 -15.83 -22.17 -12.71
N THR A 613 -15.26 -22.46 -13.87
CA THR A 613 -15.86 -23.26 -14.94
C THR A 613 -15.14 -24.60 -15.15
N SER A 614 -13.89 -24.69 -14.70
CA SER A 614 -13.05 -25.87 -14.76
C SER A 614 -12.19 -26.03 -13.49
N ASN A 615 -11.70 -27.24 -13.24
CA ASN A 615 -10.80 -27.50 -12.11
C ASN A 615 -9.47 -26.74 -12.22
N ASP A 616 -9.00 -26.51 -13.44
CA ASP A 616 -7.76 -25.78 -13.70
C ASP A 616 -7.93 -24.29 -13.46
N ASP A 617 -9.18 -23.80 -13.45
CA ASP A 617 -9.52 -22.45 -13.03
C ASP A 617 -9.29 -22.28 -11.52
N CYS A 618 -9.13 -23.34 -10.73
CA CYS A 618 -9.05 -23.26 -9.27
C CYS A 618 -7.66 -23.60 -8.76
N CYS A 619 -7.11 -22.78 -7.86
CA CYS A 619 -5.79 -23.06 -7.30
C CYS A 619 -5.74 -24.35 -6.47
N SER A 620 -6.90 -24.78 -5.96
CA SER A 620 -7.07 -26.08 -5.31
C SER A 620 -7.12 -27.27 -6.28
N GLY A 621 -7.11 -27.02 -7.60
CA GLY A 621 -7.34 -28.03 -8.63
C GLY A 621 -8.76 -28.62 -8.61
N GLY A 622 -9.70 -27.95 -7.94
CA GLY A 622 -11.06 -28.44 -7.75
C GLY A 622 -12.10 -27.33 -7.92
N CYS A 623 -12.91 -27.43 -8.96
CA CYS A 623 -14.13 -26.64 -9.13
C CYS A 623 -15.32 -27.44 -8.62
N GLY A 624 -16.01 -26.90 -7.62
CA GLY A 624 -17.20 -27.52 -7.03
C GLY A 624 -18.36 -27.55 -8.02
N ASN A 625 -19.30 -28.48 -7.82
CA ASN A 625 -20.50 -28.59 -8.67
C ASN A 625 -21.41 -27.34 -8.61
N ASN A 626 -21.18 -26.45 -7.65
CA ASN A 626 -21.82 -25.14 -7.52
C ASN A 626 -21.15 -24.05 -8.38
N GLY A 627 -20.09 -24.36 -9.14
CA GLY A 627 -19.35 -23.39 -9.95
C GLY A 627 -18.41 -22.50 -9.14
N PHE A 628 -17.96 -22.97 -7.98
CA PHE A 628 -17.01 -22.27 -7.12
C PHE A 628 -15.85 -23.17 -6.71
N CYS A 629 -14.65 -22.63 -6.63
CA CYS A 629 -13.46 -23.39 -6.24
C CYS A 629 -13.61 -23.97 -4.84
N VAL A 630 -13.35 -25.26 -4.69
CA VAL A 630 -13.44 -25.94 -3.39
C VAL A 630 -12.10 -25.85 -2.66
N VAL A 631 -12.13 -25.84 -1.33
CA VAL A 631 -10.91 -25.96 -0.52
C VAL A 631 -10.36 -27.38 -0.71
N GLY A 632 -9.09 -27.49 -1.11
CA GLY A 632 -8.40 -28.77 -1.40
C GLY A 632 -8.03 -29.56 -0.15
#